data_AF-A0A368VJ63-F1
#
_entry.id   AF-A0A368VJ63-F1
#
_cell.length_a   1.000
_cell.length_b   1.000
_cell.length_c   1.000
_cell.angle_alpha   90.00
_cell.angle_beta   90.00
_cell.angle_gamma   90.00
#
_symmetry.space_group_name_H-M   'P 1'
#
loop_
_entity.id
_entity.type
_entity.pdbx_description
1 polymer ?
#
loop_
_entity_poly.entity_id
_entity_poly.type
_entity_poly.pdbx_seq_one_letter_code
_entity_poly.pdbx_strand_id
1 'polypeptide(L)'
;MTDQVKIKGLYIIVVWDGEETEALAVTAYDMKEAKETAIQQIKDGRAEENDEEPRIDDRYSFEVTCAGDKNGNVYDVDLSLQR
;
A
#
# COMPACT_ATOMS: atom_id res chain seq x y z
N MET A 1 -31.96 -5.45 -10.41
CA MET A 1 -30.83 -5.48 -9.47
C MET A 1 -29.83 -4.46 -9.98
N THR A 2 -29.64 -3.35 -9.27
CA THR A 2 -28.61 -2.37 -9.63
C THR A 2 -27.27 -2.94 -9.18
N ASP A 3 -26.41 -3.31 -10.13
CA ASP A 3 -25.03 -3.66 -9.81
C ASP A 3 -24.40 -2.47 -9.08
N GLN A 4 -24.04 -2.68 -7.81
CA GLN A 4 -23.29 -1.68 -7.06
C GLN A 4 -21.94 -1.51 -7.76
N VAL A 5 -21.75 -0.37 -8.42
CA VAL A 5 -20.46 -0.01 -9.01
C VAL A 5 -19.44 0.02 -7.88
N LYS A 6 -18.52 -0.95 -7.87
CA LYS A 6 -17.37 -0.93 -6.97
C LYS A 6 -16.38 0.09 -7.52
N ILE A 7 -16.14 1.15 -6.75
CA ILE A 7 -15.19 2.21 -7.09
C ILE A 7 -13.99 2.05 -6.17
N LYS A 8 -12.78 2.10 -6.75
CA LYS A 8 -11.53 2.06 -5.99
C LYS A 8 -11.26 3.42 -5.36
N GLY A 9 -10.77 3.43 -4.13
CA GLY A 9 -10.11 4.58 -3.50
C GLY A 9 -8.62 4.60 -3.83
N LEU A 10 -7.97 5.72 -3.53
CA LEU A 10 -6.52 5.90 -3.55
C LEU A 10 -5.99 5.76 -2.12
N TYR A 11 -4.99 4.91 -1.96
CA TYR A 11 -4.30 4.66 -0.69
C TYR A 11 -2.82 4.97 -0.85
N ILE A 12 -2.25 5.56 0.19
CA ILE A 12 -0.80 5.70 0.35
C ILE A 12 -0.38 4.67 1.39
N ILE A 13 0.62 3.85 1.03
CA ILE A 13 1.17 2.81 1.88
C ILE A 13 2.64 3.16 2.10
N VAL A 14 3.01 3.36 3.35
CA VAL A 14 4.42 3.54 3.73
C VAL A 14 4.95 2.23 4.26
N VAL A 15 6.15 1.90 3.84
CA VAL A 15 6.88 0.70 4.22
C VAL A 15 8.18 1.14 4.87
N TRP A 16 8.43 0.60 6.06
CA TRP A 16 9.72 0.76 6.74
C TRP A 16 10.37 -0.61 6.84
N ASP A 17 11.57 -0.78 6.29
CA ASP A 17 12.33 -2.04 6.35
C ASP A 17 13.52 -1.99 7.33
N GLY A 18 13.57 -0.94 8.15
CA GLY A 18 14.57 -0.73 9.20
C GLY A 18 15.77 0.12 8.75
N GLU A 19 16.04 0.21 7.46
CA GLU A 19 17.11 1.03 6.88
C GLU A 19 16.54 2.12 5.96
N GLU A 20 15.49 1.80 5.20
CA GLU A 20 14.88 2.69 4.23
C GLU A 20 13.38 2.89 4.51
N THR A 21 12.83 3.93 3.89
CA THR A 21 11.40 4.23 3.92
C THR A 21 10.93 4.50 2.50
N GLU A 22 10.00 3.67 2.04
CA GLU A 22 9.37 3.81 0.73
C GLU A 22 7.87 4.09 0.88
N ALA A 23 7.32 4.90 -0.04
CA ALA A 23 5.89 5.21 -0.07
C ALA A 23 5.32 4.80 -1.43
N LEU A 24 4.24 4.02 -1.38
CA LEU A 24 3.54 3.46 -2.54
C LEU A 24 2.15 4.04 -2.64
N ALA A 25 1.75 4.46 -3.84
CA ALA A 25 0.40 4.90 -4.14
C ALA A 25 -0.36 3.77 -4.85
N VAL A 26 -1.45 3.30 -4.26
CA VAL A 26 -2.20 2.14 -4.74
C VAL A 26 -3.70 2.44 -4.81
N THR A 27 -4.33 2.02 -5.90
CA THR A 27 -5.80 2.05 -6.00
C THR A 27 -6.41 0.70 -5.60
N ALA A 28 -7.32 0.70 -4.63
CA ALA A 28 -7.94 -0.52 -4.10
C ALA A 28 -9.39 -0.27 -3.63
N TYR A 29 -10.18 -1.32 -3.41
CA TYR A 29 -11.55 -1.20 -2.89
C TYR A 29 -11.58 -0.97 -1.37
N ASP A 30 -10.54 -1.42 -0.66
CA ASP A 30 -10.37 -1.23 0.78
C ASP A 30 -8.89 -1.24 1.18
N MET A 31 -8.61 -0.92 2.45
CA MET A 31 -7.25 -0.88 3.01
C MET A 31 -6.54 -2.23 2.99
N LYS A 32 -7.28 -3.35 3.05
CA LYS A 32 -6.69 -4.69 3.06
C LYS A 32 -6.14 -5.02 1.68
N GLU A 33 -6.94 -4.83 0.63
CA GLU A 33 -6.50 -4.99 -0.76
C GLU A 33 -5.36 -4.01 -1.10
N ALA A 34 -5.41 -2.78 -0.59
CA ALA A 34 -4.33 -1.80 -0.76
C ALA A 34 -3.00 -2.31 -0.21
N LYS A 35 -3.02 -2.89 1.01
CA LYS A 35 -1.84 -3.47 1.64
C LYS A 35 -1.32 -4.69 0.87
N GLU A 36 -2.19 -5.61 0.47
CA GLU A 36 -1.81 -6.80 -0.31
C GLU A 36 -1.20 -6.42 -1.66
N THR A 37 -1.76 -5.41 -2.33
CA THR A 37 -1.23 -4.91 -3.60
C THR A 37 0.12 -4.24 -3.42
N ALA A 38 0.30 -3.42 -2.37
CA ALA A 38 1.59 -2.81 -2.06
C ALA A 38 2.67 -3.88 -1.78
N ILE A 39 2.34 -4.90 -0.98
CA ILE A 39 3.20 -6.06 -0.72
C ILE A 39 3.62 -6.74 -2.03
N GLN A 40 2.68 -6.95 -2.95
CA GLN A 40 3.00 -7.58 -4.22
C GLN A 40 3.92 -6.70 -5.08
N GLN A 41 3.70 -5.38 -5.14
CA GLN A 41 4.57 -4.47 -5.90
C GLN A 41 6.00 -4.46 -5.35
N ILE A 42 6.18 -4.48 -4.03
CA ILE A 42 7.51 -4.57 -3.40
C ILE A 42 8.18 -5.88 -3.80
N LYS A 43 7.41 -6.99 -3.80
CA LYS A 43 7.94 -8.28 -4.20
C LYS A 43 8.34 -8.29 -5.67
N ASP A 44 7.48 -7.79 -6.55
CA ASP A 44 7.74 -7.77 -7.99
C ASP A 44 8.97 -6.90 -8.31
N GLY A 45 9.12 -5.74 -7.64
CA GLY A 45 10.28 -4.86 -7.82
C GLY A 45 11.59 -5.46 -7.30
N ARG A 46 11.55 -6.18 -6.16
CA ARG A 46 12.76 -6.80 -5.57
C ARG A 46 13.11 -8.16 -6.20
N ALA A 47 12.14 -8.85 -6.82
CA ALA A 47 12.38 -10.11 -7.53
C ALA A 47 13.23 -9.91 -8.79
N GLU A 48 13.26 -8.71 -9.38
CA GLU A 48 14.16 -8.41 -10.49
C GLU A 48 15.64 -8.30 -10.06
N GLU A 49 15.92 -8.07 -8.76
CA GLU A 49 17.28 -7.88 -8.24
C GLU A 49 17.92 -9.17 -7.69
N ASN A 50 17.12 -10.16 -7.30
CA ASN A 50 17.60 -11.45 -6.78
C ASN A 50 16.63 -12.57 -7.19
N ASP A 51 17.14 -13.67 -7.78
CA ASP A 51 16.39 -14.88 -8.19
C ASP A 51 15.71 -15.64 -7.02
N GLU A 52 15.58 -15.04 -5.83
CA GLU A 52 14.84 -15.56 -4.68
C GLU A 52 13.56 -14.75 -4.47
N GLU A 53 12.44 -15.42 -4.19
CA GLU A 53 11.19 -14.74 -3.83
C GLU A 53 11.43 -13.80 -2.64
N PRO A 54 11.26 -12.47 -2.81
CA PRO A 54 11.44 -11.52 -1.72
C PRO A 54 10.44 -11.83 -0.59
N ARG A 55 11.00 -12.24 0.55
CA ARG A 55 10.24 -12.47 1.77
C ARG A 55 10.10 -11.16 2.52
N ILE A 56 8.86 -10.72 2.68
CA ILE A 56 8.54 -9.67 3.64
C ILE A 56 8.66 -10.30 5.03
N ASP A 57 9.70 -9.93 5.77
CA ASP A 57 9.93 -10.41 7.13
C ASP A 57 9.25 -9.49 8.17
N ASP A 58 9.34 -9.86 9.45
CA ASP A 58 8.72 -9.12 10.56
C ASP A 58 9.33 -7.72 10.80
N ARG A 59 10.42 -7.34 10.11
CA ARG A 59 11.03 -6.00 10.19
C ARG A 59 10.23 -4.98 9.38
N TYR A 60 9.46 -5.43 8.40
CA TYR A 60 8.64 -4.56 7.58
C TYR A 60 7.42 -4.06 8.36
N SER A 61 7.40 -2.76 8.64
CA SER A 61 6.23 -2.09 9.17
C SER A 61 5.47 -1.41 8.04
N PHE A 62 4.13 -1.45 8.09
CA PHE A 62 3.26 -0.87 7.07
C PHE A 62 2.26 0.09 7.70
N GLU A 63 2.20 1.32 7.20
CA GLU A 63 1.13 2.27 7.49
C GLU A 63 0.31 2.47 6.22
N VAL A 64 -1.00 2.30 6.32
CA VAL A 64 -1.93 2.38 5.19
C VAL A 64 -2.93 3.49 5.46
N THR A 65 -2.89 4.54 4.64
CA THR A 65 -3.76 5.71 4.79
C THR A 65 -4.54 5.96 3.52
N CYS A 66 -5.83 6.26 3.67
CA CYS A 66 -6.69 6.66 2.56
C CYS A 66 -6.34 8.09 2.15
N ALA A 67 -5.85 8.26 0.93
CA ALA A 67 -5.53 9.57 0.35
C ALA A 67 -6.63 10.09 -0.56
N GLY A 68 -7.53 9.22 -1.03
CA GLY A 68 -8.73 9.64 -1.71
C GLY A 68 -9.78 8.55 -1.77
N ASP A 69 -11.05 8.94 -1.78
CA ASP A 69 -12.17 8.00 -1.73
C ASP A 69 -13.06 8.04 -2.98
N LYS A 70 -14.02 7.10 -3.03
CA LYS A 70 -14.97 6.92 -4.12
C LYS A 70 -15.90 8.12 -4.40
N ASN A 71 -15.96 9.09 -3.49
CA ASN A 71 -16.74 10.31 -3.66
C ASN A 71 -15.92 11.45 -4.26
N GLY A 72 -14.64 11.21 -4.57
CA GLY A 72 -13.72 12.22 -5.11
C GLY A 72 -13.10 13.11 -4.04
N ASN A 73 -13.22 12.76 -2.76
CA ASN A 73 -12.51 13.45 -1.69
C ASN A 73 -11.03 13.09 -1.76
N VAL A 74 -10.17 14.07 -1.47
CA VAL A 74 -8.71 13.89 -1.34
C VAL A 74 -8.31 14.37 0.05
N TYR A 75 -7.42 13.62 0.69
CA TYR A 75 -7.02 13.83 2.08
C TYR A 75 -5.52 14.12 2.15
N ASP A 76 -5.14 15.08 2.97
CA ASP A 76 -3.75 15.26 3.36
C ASP A 76 -3.29 14.04 4.16
N VAL A 77 -2.12 13.52 3.81
CA VAL A 77 -1.57 12.32 4.42
C VAL A 77 -0.31 12.72 5.18
N ASP A 78 -0.43 12.76 6.50
CA ASP A 78 0.70 12.88 7.41
C ASP A 78 1.14 11.49 7.86
N LEU A 79 2.38 11.13 7.55
CA LEU A 79 2.94 9.80 7.81
C LEU A 79 3.95 9.90 8.93
N SER A 80 3.81 9.05 9.95
CA SER A 80 4.74 9.03 11.08
C SER A 80 4.94 7.60 11.54
N LEU A 81 6.20 7.18 11.66
CA LEU A 81 6.52 5.86 12.21
C LEU A 81 6.00 5.77 13.65
N GLN A 82 4.89 5.07 13.86
CA GLN A 82 4.37 4.79 15.19
C GLN A 82 5.22 3.66 15.82
N ARG A 83 6.05 4.01 16.80
CA ARG A 83 6.85 3.07 17.60
C ARG A 83 6.14 2.67 18.88
#